data_AF-A0A4P6A1D0-F1
#
_entry.id   AF-A0A4P6A1D0-F1
#
_cell.length_a   1.000
_cell.length_b   1.000
_cell.length_c   1.000
_cell.angle_alpha   90.00
_cell.angle_beta   90.00
_cell.angle_gamma   90.00
#
_symmetry.space_group_name_H-M   'P 1'
#
loop_
_entity.id
_entity.type
_entity.pdbx_description
1 polymer ?
#
loop_
_entity_poly.entity_id
_entity_poly.type
_entity_poly.pdbx_seq_one_letter_code
_entity_poly.pdbx_strand_id
1 'polypeptide(L)'
;MQELKQILRESDWVAHWETDEFLLAIFSELPGTKIALNRILDRLVNQEESLENNPSNSSVYIGYTKVQPNEHYRACIERINQALQQAKMTGERCVYF
;
A
#
# COMPACT_ATOMS: atom_id res chain seq x y z
N MET A 1 -8.96 -3.04 -8.59
CA MET A 1 -9.01 -1.56 -8.77
C MET A 1 -10.25 -0.91 -8.15
N GLN A 2 -11.47 -1.43 -8.39
CA GLN A 2 -12.71 -0.82 -7.89
C GLN A 2 -12.78 -0.78 -6.34
N GLU A 3 -12.21 -1.77 -5.67
CA GLU A 3 -12.21 -1.88 -4.21
C GLU A 3 -11.31 -0.85 -3.53
N LEU A 4 -10.06 -0.70 -3.99
CA LEU A 4 -9.15 0.33 -3.46
C LEU A 4 -9.77 1.73 -3.53
N LYS A 5 -10.49 2.04 -4.63
CA LYS A 5 -11.21 3.31 -4.78
C LYS A 5 -12.32 3.52 -3.75
N GLN A 6 -12.91 2.46 -3.18
CA GLN A 6 -13.94 2.55 -2.12
C GLN A 6 -13.35 2.69 -0.71
N ILE A 7 -12.08 2.33 -0.52
CA ILE A 7 -11.40 2.36 0.80
C ILE A 7 -10.71 3.72 1.01
N LEU A 8 -10.24 4.30 -0.08
CA LEU A 8 -9.53 5.58 -0.12
C LEU A 8 -10.47 6.78 0.06
N ARG A 9 -9.92 7.87 0.59
CA ARG A 9 -10.62 9.15 0.64
C ARG A 9 -10.67 9.76 -0.76
N GLU A 10 -11.59 10.69 -1.00
CA GLU A 10 -11.67 11.42 -2.27
C GLU A 10 -10.38 12.17 -2.62
N SER A 11 -9.61 12.60 -1.61
CA SER A 11 -8.32 13.28 -1.80
C SER A 11 -7.19 12.33 -2.16
N ASP A 12 -7.32 11.04 -1.86
CA ASP A 12 -6.26 10.05 -2.07
C ASP A 12 -6.36 9.46 -3.49
N TRP A 13 -5.22 9.11 -4.06
CA TRP A 13 -5.15 8.61 -5.43
C TRP A 13 -4.62 7.19 -5.48
N VAL A 14 -5.09 6.42 -6.46
CA VAL A 14 -4.60 5.08 -6.75
C VAL A 14 -4.37 4.90 -8.24
N ALA A 15 -3.24 4.31 -8.59
CA ALA A 15 -2.91 3.90 -9.94
C ALA A 15 -2.48 2.42 -9.95
N HIS A 16 -2.86 1.71 -11.01
CA HIS A 16 -2.25 0.42 -11.33
C HIS A 16 -0.86 0.70 -11.92
N TRP A 17 0.17 0.04 -11.40
CA TRP A 17 1.56 0.36 -11.72
C TRP A 17 2.20 -0.75 -12.56
N GLU A 18 2.23 -1.96 -12.03
CA GLU A 18 2.69 -3.18 -12.70
C GLU A 18 1.63 -4.27 -12.53
N THR A 19 1.85 -5.47 -13.09
CA THR A 19 0.87 -6.56 -13.13
C THR A 19 0.12 -6.73 -11.81
N ASP A 20 0.86 -6.81 -10.70
CA ASP A 20 0.30 -7.05 -9.35
C ASP A 20 0.64 -5.92 -8.35
N GLU A 21 0.98 -4.72 -8.84
CA GLU A 21 1.37 -3.60 -7.99
C GLU A 21 0.50 -2.36 -8.21
N PHE A 22 0.25 -1.65 -7.10
CA PHE A 22 -0.52 -0.41 -7.08
C PHE A 22 0.29 0.69 -6.41
N LEU A 23 0.22 1.90 -6.97
CA LEU A 23 0.74 3.10 -6.34
C LEU A 23 -0.38 3.90 -5.70
N LEU A 24 -0.15 4.36 -4.48
CA LEU A 24 -1.08 5.19 -3.73
C LEU A 24 -0.43 6.54 -3.40
N ALA A 25 -1.16 7.63 -3.63
CA ALA A 25 -0.80 8.94 -3.10
C ALA A 25 -1.78 9.29 -1.97
N ILE A 26 -1.27 9.30 -0.73
CA ILE A 26 -2.03 9.58 0.48
C ILE A 26 -1.71 10.98 0.98
N PHE A 27 -2.72 11.85 1.07
CA PHE A 27 -2.54 13.24 1.48
C PHE A 27 -2.72 13.38 2.99
N SER A 28 -1.64 13.10 3.74
CA SER A 28 -1.63 13.14 5.21
C SER A 28 -0.20 13.31 5.75
N GLU A 29 -0.10 13.76 7.01
CA GLU A 29 1.12 13.65 7.79
C GLU A 29 1.48 12.19 8.05
N LEU A 30 2.78 11.93 8.27
CA LEU A 30 3.33 10.58 8.34
C LEU A 30 2.62 9.64 9.34
N PRO A 31 2.30 10.07 10.58
CA PRO A 31 1.54 9.21 11.51
C PRO A 31 0.15 8.86 10.98
N GLY A 32 -0.53 9.83 10.36
CA GLY A 32 -1.86 9.62 9.76
C GLY A 32 -1.82 8.70 8.55
N THR A 33 -0.76 8.78 7.73
CA THR A 33 -0.54 7.90 6.59
C THR A 33 -0.36 6.45 7.06
N LYS A 34 0.45 6.20 8.09
CA LYS A 34 0.62 4.85 8.65
C LYS A 34 -0.70 4.24 9.12
N ILE A 35 -1.52 5.03 9.84
CA ILE A 35 -2.85 4.59 10.29
C ILE A 35 -3.75 4.25 9.10
N ALA A 36 -3.77 5.12 8.08
CA ALA A 36 -4.59 4.91 6.88
C ALA A 36 -4.18 3.63 6.13
N LEU A 37 -2.87 3.39 5.97
CA LEU A 37 -2.34 2.22 5.28
C LEU A 37 -2.59 0.92 6.05
N ASN A 38 -2.45 0.91 7.38
CA ASN A 38 -2.81 -0.26 8.20
C ASN A 38 -4.29 -0.60 8.04
N ARG A 39 -5.18 0.40 8.09
CA ARG A 39 -6.62 0.19 7.85
C ARG A 39 -6.91 -0.37 6.45
N ILE A 40 -6.17 0.07 5.43
CA ILE A 40 -6.29 -0.45 4.06
C ILE A 40 -5.85 -1.92 4.04
N LEU A 41 -4.69 -2.22 4.61
CA LEU A 41 -4.15 -3.58 4.69
C LEU A 41 -5.13 -4.54 5.38
N ASP A 42 -5.62 -4.18 6.57
CA ASP A 42 -6.58 -4.98 7.33
C ASP A 42 -7.84 -5.26 6.51
N ARG A 43 -8.32 -4.27 5.77
CA ARG A 43 -9.53 -4.43 4.94
C ARG A 43 -9.30 -5.35 3.75
N LEU A 44 -8.18 -5.22 3.06
CA LEU A 44 -7.83 -6.11 1.94
C LEU A 44 -7.70 -7.56 2.40
N VAL A 45 -7.05 -7.78 3.54
CA VAL A 45 -6.86 -9.10 4.14
C VAL A 45 -8.19 -9.73 4.55
N ASN A 46 -9.04 -9.00 5.29
CA ASN A 46 -10.34 -9.52 5.73
C ASN A 46 -11.28 -9.84 4.56
N GLN A 47 -11.15 -9.12 3.44
CA GLN A 47 -11.92 -9.40 2.23
C GLN A 47 -11.43 -10.69 1.55
N GLU A 48 -10.13 -10.91 1.44
CA GLU A 48 -9.57 -12.17 0.91
C GLU A 48 -10.04 -13.38 1.74
N GLU A 49 -10.03 -13.28 3.07
CA GLU A 49 -10.48 -14.36 3.96
C GLU A 49 -12.00 -14.66 3.83
N SER A 50 -12.81 -13.66 3.47
CA SER A 50 -14.26 -13.82 3.26
C SER A 50 -14.64 -14.54 1.95
N LEU A 51 -13.70 -14.68 1.01
CA LEU A 51 -13.90 -15.42 -0.24
C LEU A 51 -13.61 -16.92 0.01
N GLU A 52 -14.47 -17.56 0.81
CA GLU A 52 -14.35 -18.93 1.37
C GLU A 52 -14.11 -20.09 0.36
N ASN A 53 -14.01 -19.83 -0.96
CA ASN A 53 -13.83 -20.87 -1.99
C ASN A 53 -12.53 -20.77 -2.80
N ASN A 54 -11.58 -19.91 -2.41
CA ASN A 54 -10.25 -19.90 -3.04
C ASN A 54 -9.16 -19.79 -1.97
N PRO A 55 -8.32 -20.81 -1.76
CA PRO A 55 -7.10 -20.70 -0.96
C PRO A 55 -6.03 -19.93 -1.76
N SER A 56 -6.39 -18.77 -2.31
CA SER A 56 -5.44 -17.84 -2.87
C SER A 56 -4.68 -17.27 -1.68
N ASN A 57 -3.50 -17.84 -1.41
CA ASN A 57 -2.53 -17.41 -0.40
C ASN A 57 -1.90 -16.05 -0.81
N SER A 58 -2.75 -15.12 -1.24
CA SER A 58 -2.37 -13.77 -1.63
C SER A 58 -1.86 -13.06 -0.39
N SER A 59 -0.70 -12.45 -0.51
CA SER A 59 -0.07 -11.70 0.56
C SER A 59 0.10 -10.28 0.08
N VAL A 60 -0.61 -9.36 0.73
CA VAL A 60 -0.50 -7.93 0.44
C VAL A 60 0.60 -7.33 1.32
N TYR A 61 1.55 -6.65 0.67
CA TYR A 61 2.64 -5.94 1.34
C TYR A 61 2.60 -4.47 0.95
N ILE A 62 2.86 -3.57 1.90
CA ILE A 62 2.82 -2.13 1.66
C ILE A 62 4.14 -1.49 2.08
N GLY A 63 4.87 -0.96 1.10
CA GLY A 63 5.93 0.03 1.31
C GLY A 63 5.37 1.44 1.13
N TYR A 64 5.75 2.38 2.00
CA TYR A 64 5.33 3.77 1.85
C TYR A 64 6.47 4.70 2.22
N THR A 65 6.41 5.93 1.71
CA THR A 65 7.39 6.92 2.10
C THR A 65 6.82 8.34 2.07
N LYS A 66 7.55 9.28 2.67
CA LYS A 66 7.23 10.72 2.56
C LYS A 66 7.92 11.29 1.33
N VAL A 67 7.17 11.96 0.47
CA VAL A 67 7.73 12.75 -0.64
C VAL A 67 8.57 13.89 -0.07
N GLN A 68 9.79 14.06 -0.56
CA GLN A 68 10.67 15.14 -0.13
C GLN A 68 10.54 16.37 -1.06
N PRO A 69 10.70 17.60 -0.54
CA PRO A 69 10.69 18.80 -1.38
C PRO A 69 11.79 18.74 -2.45
N ASN A 70 11.45 19.11 -3.69
CA ASN A 70 12.35 19.08 -4.85
C ASN A 70 12.89 17.69 -5.23
N GLU A 71 12.31 16.63 -4.67
CA GLU A 71 12.69 15.27 -5.01
C GLU A 71 12.15 14.90 -6.39
N HIS A 72 13.02 14.33 -7.22
CA HIS A 72 12.60 13.76 -8.48
C HIS A 72 11.78 12.48 -8.22
N TYR A 73 10.65 12.30 -8.90
CA TYR A 73 9.71 11.19 -8.63
C TYR A 73 10.39 9.81 -8.60
N ARG A 74 11.40 9.57 -9.45
CA ARG A 74 12.15 8.30 -9.48
C ARG A 74 12.82 7.98 -8.14
N ALA A 75 13.42 8.96 -7.48
CA ALA A 75 14.05 8.76 -6.17
C ALA A 75 13.01 8.40 -5.10
N CYS A 76 11.81 9.01 -5.18
CA CYS A 76 10.71 8.65 -4.29
C CYS A 76 10.24 7.20 -4.51
N ILE A 77 10.08 6.79 -5.78
CA ILE A 77 9.71 5.42 -6.14
C ILE A 77 10.78 4.41 -5.68
N GLU A 78 12.06 4.73 -5.83
CA GLU A 78 13.15 3.88 -5.34
C GLU A 78 13.05 3.65 -3.82
N ARG A 79 12.77 4.70 -3.04
CA ARG A 79 12.57 4.57 -1.58
C ARG A 79 11.33 3.75 -1.24
N ILE A 80 10.23 3.94 -1.97
CA ILE A 80 9.01 3.12 -1.81
C ILE A 80 9.31 1.64 -2.10
N ASN A 81 10.08 1.35 -3.16
CA ASN A 81 10.46 -0.02 -3.50
C ASN A 81 11.36 -0.65 -2.44
N GLN A 82 12.32 0.10 -1.88
CA GLN A 82 13.13 -0.37 -0.76
C GLN A 82 12.26 -0.73 0.45
N ALA A 83 11.32 0.14 0.82
CA ALA A 83 10.38 -0.12 1.90
C ALA A 83 9.49 -1.34 1.63
N LEU A 84 8.99 -1.48 0.40
CA LEU A 84 8.18 -2.63 -0.02
C LEU A 84 8.98 -3.94 0.05
N GLN A 85 10.26 -3.93 -0.34
CA GLN A 85 11.13 -5.10 -0.20
C GLN A 85 11.33 -5.46 1.27
N GLN A 86 11.53 -4.49 2.16
CA GLN A 86 11.60 -4.76 3.60
C GLN A 86 10.30 -5.38 4.13
N ALA A 87 9.13 -4.84 3.74
CA ALA A 87 7.84 -5.43 4.08
C ALA A 87 7.76 -6.90 3.64
N LYS A 88 8.11 -7.21 2.38
CA LYS A 88 8.15 -8.58 1.83
C LYS A 88 9.09 -9.49 2.62
N MET A 89 10.26 -8.99 3.03
CA MET A 89 11.25 -9.76 3.79
C MET A 89 10.82 -10.11 5.21
N THR A 90 9.97 -9.31 5.85
CA THR A 90 9.44 -9.66 7.18
C THR A 90 8.57 -10.91 7.14
N GLY A 91 7.93 -11.21 5.99
CA GLY A 91 6.94 -12.28 5.86
C GLY A 91 5.65 -12.02 6.67
N GLU A 92 5.56 -10.89 7.35
CA GLU A 92 4.41 -10.48 8.14
C GLU A 92 3.58 -9.46 7.35
N ARG A 93 2.26 -9.47 7.60
CA ARG A 93 1.32 -8.46 7.08
C ARG A 93 1.64 -7.13 7.75
N CYS A 94 2.49 -6.32 7.13
CA CYS A 94 2.94 -5.05 7.70
C CYS A 94 3.00 -3.92 6.67
N VAL A 95 3.07 -2.70 7.21
CA VAL A 95 3.30 -1.48 6.46
C VAL A 95 4.69 -0.95 6.85
N TYR A 96 5.59 -0.85 5.87
CA TYR A 96 6.99 -0.51 6.09
C TYR A 96 7.36 0.85 5.46
N PHE A 97 8.13 1.67 6.19
CA PHE A 97 8.52 3.02 5.78
C PHE A 97 9.92 3.08 5.14
#